data_AF-A0A7L5YP02-F1
#
_entry.id   AF-A0A7L5YP02-F1
#
_cell.length_a   1.000
_cell.length_b   1.000
_cell.length_c   1.000
_cell.angle_alpha   90.00
_cell.angle_beta   90.00
_cell.angle_gamma   90.00
#
_symmetry.space_group_name_H-M   'P 1'
#
loop_
_entity.id
_entity.type
_entity.pdbx_description
1 polymer ?
#
loop_
_entity_poly.entity_id
_entity_poly.type
_entity_poly.pdbx_seq_one_letter_code
_entity_poly.pdbx_strand_id
1 'polypeptide(L)'
;MPTAAHVVSAQLEVYAVDRSVAADIALGVVGLQRSWSATAATWEQATATQRWTLPGANGVGADRDAGPADRIRLNATQRWTTFDITHLVQRWQVNRSENMGLLLEAAAGNDNANVEYRFASAQFPTLAQRPRLIVRYWVPPT
;
A
#
# COMPACT_ATOMS: atom_id res chain seq x y z
N MET A 1 15.20 4.92 -9.67
CA MET A 1 15.21 6.36 -9.97
C MET A 1 16.65 6.85 -9.99
N PRO A 2 17.00 7.89 -10.76
CA PRO A 2 18.35 8.46 -10.74
C PRO A 2 18.80 8.79 -9.32
N THR A 3 20.08 8.60 -8.99
CA THR A 3 20.57 8.81 -7.62
C THR A 3 20.38 10.25 -7.13
N ALA A 4 20.55 11.23 -8.02
CA ALA A 4 20.35 12.65 -7.73
C ALA A 4 18.87 13.11 -7.82
N ALA A 5 17.91 12.21 -8.03
CA ALA A 5 16.51 12.60 -8.15
C ALA A 5 15.94 13.03 -6.79
N HIS A 6 15.24 14.17 -6.79
CA HIS A 6 14.45 14.66 -5.68
C HIS A 6 12.96 14.39 -5.94
N VAL A 7 12.36 13.56 -5.09
CA VAL A 7 10.93 13.20 -5.17
C VAL A 7 10.08 14.38 -4.72
N VAL A 8 9.22 14.87 -5.61
CA VAL A 8 8.27 15.98 -5.36
C VAL A 8 6.95 15.43 -4.86
N SER A 9 6.45 14.37 -5.50
CA SER A 9 5.21 13.70 -5.09
C SER A 9 5.23 12.24 -5.50
N ALA A 10 4.59 11.38 -4.72
CA ALA A 10 4.33 10.00 -5.08
C ALA A 10 2.91 9.59 -4.72
N GLN A 11 2.17 9.05 -5.69
CA GLN A 11 0.79 8.61 -5.54
C GLN A 11 0.66 7.14 -5.87
N LEU A 12 0.17 6.35 -4.92
CA LEU A 12 -0.29 4.99 -5.18
C LEU A 12 -1.74 5.05 -5.65
N GLU A 13 -2.01 4.50 -6.83
CA GLU A 13 -3.35 4.35 -7.34
C GLU A 13 -3.74 2.88 -7.43
N VAL A 14 -4.86 2.54 -6.79
CA VAL A 14 -5.49 1.20 -6.82
C VAL A 14 -6.94 1.33 -7.29
N TYR A 15 -7.40 0.39 -8.09
CA TYR A 15 -8.76 0.43 -8.63
C TYR A 15 -9.68 -0.47 -7.80
N ALA A 16 -10.68 0.12 -7.15
CA ALA A 16 -11.71 -0.63 -6.42
C ALA A 16 -12.69 -1.23 -7.44
N VAL A 17 -12.74 -2.56 -7.53
CA VAL A 17 -13.56 -3.28 -8.51
C VAL A 17 -15.00 -3.44 -8.01
N ASP A 18 -15.14 -4.06 -6.85
CA ASP A 18 -16.42 -4.36 -6.22
C ASP A 18 -16.31 -4.33 -4.69
N ARG A 19 -17.48 -4.49 -4.05
CA ARG A 19 -17.59 -4.67 -2.60
C ARG A 19 -18.75 -5.60 -2.28
N SER A 20 -18.68 -6.30 -1.15
CA SER A 20 -19.69 -7.29 -0.74
C SER A 20 -21.03 -6.67 -0.34
N VAL A 21 -21.01 -5.50 0.28
CA VAL A 21 -22.21 -4.76 0.72
C VAL A 21 -21.98 -3.26 0.58
N ALA A 22 -23.06 -2.48 0.46
CA ALA A 22 -23.00 -1.04 0.37
C ALA A 22 -22.68 -0.38 1.72
N ALA A 23 -21.44 -0.52 2.18
CA ALA A 23 -20.90 0.10 3.40
C ALA A 23 -19.48 0.64 3.17
N ASP A 24 -19.03 1.53 4.03
CA ASP A 24 -17.71 2.15 3.96
C ASP A 24 -16.62 1.46 4.79
N ILE A 25 -15.36 1.75 4.46
CA ILE A 25 -14.18 1.42 5.28
C ILE A 25 -13.26 2.63 5.40
N ALA A 26 -12.43 2.64 6.43
CA ALA A 26 -11.22 3.44 6.47
C ALA A 26 -10.06 2.60 5.89
N LEU A 27 -9.54 2.99 4.73
CA LEU A 27 -8.46 2.28 4.05
C LEU A 27 -7.16 3.08 4.18
N GLY A 28 -6.12 2.46 4.72
CA GLY A 28 -4.79 3.05 4.88
C GLY A 28 -3.73 2.34 4.06
N VAL A 29 -2.67 3.07 3.71
CA VAL A 29 -1.45 2.51 3.13
C VAL A 29 -0.32 2.63 4.14
N VAL A 30 0.27 1.52 4.57
CA VAL A 30 1.39 1.51 5.54
C VAL A 30 2.64 1.00 4.85
N GLY A 31 3.80 1.57 5.16
CA GLY A 31 5.09 1.03 4.72
C GLY A 31 5.45 -0.24 5.50
N LEU A 32 5.82 -1.30 4.79
CA LEU A 32 6.39 -2.50 5.41
C LEU A 32 7.84 -2.25 5.80
N GLN A 33 8.26 -2.87 6.89
CA GLN A 33 9.63 -2.82 7.43
C GLN A 33 10.31 -4.21 7.46
N ARG A 34 9.54 -5.28 7.20
CA ARG A 34 10.05 -6.64 7.10
C ARG A 34 9.97 -7.16 5.66
N SER A 35 11.04 -7.82 5.22
CA SER A 35 11.06 -8.55 3.95
C SER A 35 10.00 -9.64 3.92
N TRP A 36 9.32 -9.77 2.79
CA TRP A 36 8.27 -10.77 2.59
C TRP A 36 8.33 -11.34 1.16
N SER A 37 7.62 -12.44 0.95
CA SER A 37 7.51 -13.07 -0.37
C SER A 37 6.06 -13.13 -0.83
N ALA A 38 5.77 -12.55 -2.00
CA ALA A 38 4.43 -12.56 -2.58
C ALA A 38 3.87 -13.96 -2.85
N THR A 39 4.72 -14.97 -2.96
CA THR A 39 4.31 -16.36 -3.21
C THR A 39 4.25 -17.22 -1.95
N ALA A 40 4.75 -16.73 -0.81
CA ALA A 40 4.84 -17.52 0.42
C ALA A 40 4.23 -16.83 1.65
N ALA A 41 3.90 -15.54 1.56
CA ALA A 41 3.31 -14.82 2.68
C ALA A 41 1.92 -15.37 3.00
N THR A 42 1.65 -15.53 4.30
CA THR A 42 0.36 -15.91 4.87
C THR A 42 0.03 -14.94 6.02
N TRP A 43 -1.09 -15.19 6.70
CA TRP A 43 -1.43 -14.44 7.92
C TRP A 43 -0.34 -14.52 8.99
N GLU A 44 0.34 -15.67 9.13
CA GLU A 44 1.36 -15.87 10.16
C GLU A 44 2.79 -15.71 9.64
N GLN A 45 3.01 -15.96 8.36
CA GLN A 45 4.34 -16.05 7.74
C GLN A 45 4.59 -14.87 6.78
N ALA A 46 5.75 -14.21 6.89
CA ALA A 46 6.20 -13.21 5.93
C ALA A 46 6.89 -13.86 4.72
N THR A 47 7.64 -14.93 4.98
CA THR A 47 8.29 -15.78 3.98
C THR A 47 8.08 -17.25 4.35
N ALA A 48 8.54 -18.19 3.52
CA ALA A 48 8.41 -19.62 3.82
C ALA A 48 9.10 -20.06 5.14
N THR A 49 10.04 -19.27 5.66
CA THR A 49 10.85 -19.61 6.84
C THR A 49 10.77 -18.58 7.97
N GLN A 50 10.12 -17.43 7.75
CA GLN A 50 10.08 -16.33 8.72
C GLN A 50 8.66 -15.89 8.99
N ARG A 51 8.29 -15.89 10.27
CA ARG A 51 7.02 -15.34 10.76
C ARG A 51 7.01 -13.83 10.73
N TRP A 52 5.81 -13.26 10.61
CA TRP A 52 5.58 -11.90 11.06
C TRP A 52 5.83 -11.80 12.57
N THR A 53 6.18 -10.63 13.07
CA THR A 53 6.29 -10.38 14.51
C THR A 53 4.93 -10.56 15.18
N LEU A 54 3.88 -10.02 14.55
CA LEU A 54 2.49 -10.30 14.89
C LEU A 54 1.70 -10.67 13.62
N PRO A 55 0.69 -11.56 13.71
CA PRO A 55 -0.07 -11.97 12.54
C PRO A 55 -0.64 -10.80 11.74
N GLY A 56 -0.63 -10.91 10.41
CA GLY A 56 -1.05 -9.84 9.50
C GLY A 56 -0.06 -8.68 9.40
N ALA A 57 1.23 -8.93 9.65
CA ALA A 57 2.28 -7.90 9.69
C ALA A 57 1.99 -6.79 10.73
N ASN A 58 1.40 -7.14 11.87
CA ASN A 58 0.95 -6.17 12.88
C ASN A 58 2.03 -5.73 13.87
N GLY A 59 3.27 -6.23 13.78
CA GLY A 59 4.37 -5.78 14.62
C GLY A 59 4.81 -4.37 14.25
N VAL A 60 4.24 -3.35 14.88
CA VAL A 60 4.64 -1.95 14.67
C VAL A 60 6.14 -1.77 14.99
N GLY A 61 6.88 -1.18 14.06
CA GLY A 61 8.33 -0.93 14.19
C GLY A 61 9.22 -2.13 13.87
N ALA A 62 8.63 -3.28 13.50
CA ALA A 62 9.36 -4.48 13.09
C ALA A 62 8.84 -5.06 11.76
N ASP A 63 7.52 -5.12 11.60
CA ASP A 63 6.84 -5.60 10.39
C ASP A 63 6.39 -4.44 9.49
N ARG A 64 5.92 -3.34 10.10
CA ARG A 64 5.37 -2.17 9.41
C ARG A 64 5.58 -0.87 10.20
N ASP A 65 5.44 0.25 9.52
CA ASP A 65 5.41 1.59 10.13
C ASP A 65 4.24 1.72 11.14
N ALA A 66 4.39 2.63 12.11
CA ALA A 66 3.41 2.82 13.19
C ALA A 66 2.05 3.33 12.72
N GLY A 67 2.03 4.07 11.62
CA GLY A 67 0.80 4.60 11.03
C GLY A 67 0.86 4.58 9.51
N PRO A 68 -0.29 4.78 8.86
CA PRO A 68 -0.35 4.84 7.42
C PRO A 68 0.29 6.14 6.91
N ALA A 69 0.83 6.07 5.70
CA ALA A 69 1.26 7.24 4.97
C ALA A 69 0.11 8.11 4.49
N ASP A 70 -1.00 7.47 4.14
CA ASP A 70 -2.26 8.13 3.87
C ASP A 70 -3.40 7.19 4.23
N ARG A 71 -4.52 7.77 4.64
CA ARG A 71 -5.74 7.06 4.99
C ARG A 71 -6.93 7.82 4.47
N ILE A 72 -7.80 7.10 3.78
CA ILE A 72 -9.01 7.67 3.21
C ILE A 72 -10.25 6.90 3.67
N ARG A 73 -11.40 7.53 3.49
CA ARG A 73 -12.70 6.85 3.57
C ARG A 73 -13.06 6.32 2.19
N LEU A 74 -13.22 5.01 2.07
CA LEU A 74 -13.66 4.36 0.84
C LEU A 74 -15.10 3.92 0.99
N ASN A 75 -15.98 4.46 0.15
CA ASN A 75 -17.43 4.21 0.19
C ASN A 75 -18.04 3.93 -1.20
N ALA A 76 -17.19 3.71 -2.20
CA ALA A 76 -17.60 3.51 -3.58
C ALA A 76 -16.62 2.57 -4.31
N THR A 77 -17.10 1.93 -5.38
CA THR A 77 -16.36 1.01 -6.23
C THR A 77 -16.36 1.51 -7.67
N GLN A 78 -15.76 0.75 -8.59
CA GLN A 78 -15.61 1.08 -10.01
C GLN A 78 -14.88 2.41 -10.24
N ARG A 79 -13.90 2.71 -9.39
CA ARG A 79 -13.13 3.95 -9.46
C ARG A 79 -11.71 3.77 -8.94
N TRP A 80 -10.84 4.66 -9.42
CA TRP A 80 -9.52 4.84 -8.85
C TRP A 80 -9.60 5.41 -7.43
N THR A 81 -8.74 4.85 -6.60
CA THR A 81 -8.47 5.25 -5.23
C THR A 81 -7.00 5.63 -5.14
N THR A 82 -6.72 6.83 -4.66
CA THR A 82 -5.37 7.42 -4.69
C THR A 82 -4.90 7.70 -3.26
N PHE A 83 -3.65 7.35 -2.98
CA PHE A 83 -2.98 7.59 -1.70
C PHE A 83 -1.71 8.40 -1.90
N ASP A 84 -1.51 9.42 -1.06
CA ASP A 84 -0.23 10.13 -1.01
C ASP A 84 0.80 9.31 -0.21
N ILE A 85 1.82 8.80 -0.90
CA ILE A 85 2.92 8.07 -0.28
C ILE A 85 4.26 8.78 -0.47
N THR A 86 4.23 10.10 -0.69
CA THR A 86 5.41 10.92 -1.02
C THR A 86 6.53 10.71 -0.01
N HIS A 87 6.22 10.75 1.29
CA HIS A 87 7.24 10.62 2.32
C HIS A 87 7.90 9.22 2.34
N LEU A 88 7.15 8.15 2.03
CA LEU A 88 7.71 6.80 1.95
C LEU A 88 8.68 6.68 0.77
N VAL A 89 8.29 7.21 -0.40
CA VAL A 89 9.14 7.17 -1.59
C VAL A 89 10.37 8.06 -1.44
N GLN A 90 10.26 9.20 -0.74
CA GLN A 90 11.41 10.02 -0.35
C GLN A 90 12.37 9.25 0.57
N ARG A 91 11.86 8.56 1.60
CA ARG A 91 12.68 7.69 2.47
C ARG A 91 13.41 6.62 1.67
N TRP A 92 12.72 5.90 0.79
CA TRP A 92 13.30 4.85 -0.04
C TRP A 92 14.30 5.37 -1.08
N GLN A 93 14.17 6.63 -1.52
CA GLN A 93 15.14 7.22 -2.44
C GLN A 93 16.49 7.46 -1.74
N VAL A 94 16.49 7.80 -0.45
CA VAL A 94 17.69 7.92 0.37
C VAL A 94 18.26 6.54 0.68
N ASN A 95 17.42 5.63 1.20
CA ASN A 95 17.82 4.29 1.61
C ASN A 95 17.03 3.23 0.85
N ARG A 96 17.52 2.83 -0.33
CA ARG A 96 16.81 1.90 -1.23
C ARG A 96 16.53 0.54 -0.61
N SER A 97 17.36 0.09 0.31
CA SER A 97 17.18 -1.17 1.03
C SER A 97 16.05 -1.16 2.05
N GLU A 98 15.52 0.02 2.41
CA GLU A 98 14.37 0.14 3.34
C GLU A 98 13.02 -0.06 2.64
N ASN A 99 12.99 -0.19 1.31
CA ASN A 99 11.76 -0.49 0.61
C ASN A 99 11.41 -1.99 0.73
N MET A 100 10.58 -2.31 1.73
CA MET A 100 9.99 -3.65 1.87
C MET A 100 8.56 -3.74 1.32
N GLY A 101 8.10 -2.73 0.60
CA GLY A 101 6.76 -2.66 0.02
C GLY A 101 5.73 -1.97 0.92
N LEU A 102 4.46 -2.16 0.55
CA LEU A 102 3.31 -1.49 1.15
C LEU A 102 2.26 -2.51 1.59
N LEU A 103 1.54 -2.18 2.66
CA LEU A 103 0.36 -2.90 3.13
C LEU A 103 -0.87 -2.01 2.99
N LEU A 104 -1.94 -2.55 2.41
CA LEU A 104 -3.28 -1.94 2.51
C LEU A 104 -3.95 -2.46 3.77
N GLU A 105 -4.25 -1.57 4.71
CA GLU A 105 -4.96 -1.91 5.95
C GLU A 105 -6.39 -1.36 5.90
N ALA A 106 -7.37 -2.23 6.13
CA ALA A 106 -8.75 -1.83 6.30
C ALA A 106 -9.09 -1.76 7.79
N ALA A 107 -9.73 -0.67 8.19
CA ALA A 107 -10.36 -0.49 9.49
C ALA A 107 -11.85 -0.18 9.30
N ALA A 108 -12.62 -0.30 10.39
CA ALA A 108 -14.04 0.01 10.39
C ALA A 108 -14.30 1.42 9.83
N GLY A 109 -15.30 1.51 8.95
CA GLY A 109 -15.87 2.77 8.49
C GLY A 109 -16.86 3.33 9.52
N ASN A 110 -17.74 4.20 9.05
CA ASN A 110 -18.80 4.77 9.88
C ASN A 110 -20.09 3.93 9.84
N ASP A 111 -20.26 3.10 8.81
CA ASP A 111 -21.40 2.21 8.67
C ASP A 111 -21.19 0.99 9.56
N ASN A 112 -22.23 0.59 10.30
CA ASN A 112 -22.20 -0.58 11.17
C ASN A 112 -22.41 -1.88 10.37
N ALA A 113 -21.45 -2.21 9.51
CA ALA A 113 -21.47 -3.40 8.68
C ALA A 113 -20.07 -3.97 8.43
N ASN A 114 -20.00 -5.28 8.21
CA ASN A 114 -18.80 -5.94 7.72
C ASN A 114 -18.81 -5.91 6.19
N VAL A 115 -17.78 -5.34 5.58
CA VAL A 115 -17.66 -5.20 4.13
C VAL A 115 -16.27 -5.66 3.65
N GLU A 116 -16.25 -6.37 2.53
CA GLU A 116 -15.06 -6.72 1.78
C GLU A 116 -15.00 -5.82 0.55
N TYR A 117 -13.85 -5.20 0.30
CA TYR A 117 -13.56 -4.50 -0.95
C TYR A 117 -12.55 -5.30 -1.76
N ARG A 118 -12.78 -5.43 -3.06
CA ARG A 118 -11.83 -6.06 -3.99
C ARG A 118 -11.16 -5.03 -4.86
N PHE A 119 -9.84 -5.15 -4.97
CA PHE A 119 -9.02 -4.30 -5.83
C PHE A 119 -8.50 -5.09 -7.02
N ALA A 120 -8.35 -4.40 -8.15
CA ALA A 120 -7.64 -4.96 -9.29
C ALA A 120 -6.18 -5.24 -8.91
N SER A 121 -5.68 -6.43 -9.23
CA SER A 121 -4.28 -6.82 -9.00
C SER A 121 -3.38 -6.47 -10.18
N ALA A 122 -2.08 -6.69 -10.05
CA ALA A 122 -1.12 -6.57 -11.16
C ALA A 122 -1.41 -7.54 -12.32
N GLN A 123 -2.13 -8.64 -12.06
CA GLN A 123 -2.54 -9.64 -13.05
C GLN A 123 -3.98 -9.44 -13.53
N PHE A 124 -4.65 -8.35 -13.14
CA PHE A 124 -6.05 -8.13 -13.51
C PHE A 124 -6.23 -8.12 -15.04
N PRO A 125 -7.32 -8.69 -15.60
CA PRO A 125 -7.50 -8.80 -17.06
C PRO A 125 -7.51 -7.44 -17.76
N THR A 126 -8.19 -6.46 -17.17
CA THR A 126 -8.26 -5.10 -17.73
C THR A 126 -6.98 -4.33 -17.40
N LEU A 127 -6.09 -4.19 -18.38
CA LEU A 127 -4.80 -3.50 -18.21
C LEU A 127 -4.94 -2.10 -17.61
N ALA A 128 -5.95 -1.35 -18.07
CA ALA A 128 -6.21 0.02 -17.64
C ALA A 128 -6.68 0.15 -16.18
N GLN A 129 -6.94 -0.97 -15.48
CA GLN A 129 -7.35 -0.99 -14.06
C GLN A 129 -6.25 -1.52 -13.14
N ARG A 130 -5.09 -1.94 -13.66
CA ARG A 130 -4.00 -2.49 -12.84
C ARG A 130 -3.34 -1.39 -11.99
N PRO A 131 -3.01 -1.64 -10.71
CA PRO A 131 -2.42 -0.66 -9.82
C PRO A 131 -1.17 0.01 -10.38
N ARG A 132 -0.95 1.28 -10.02
CA ARG A 132 0.23 2.04 -10.46
C ARG A 132 0.76 2.95 -9.37
N LEU A 133 2.06 3.16 -9.39
CA LEU A 133 2.75 4.16 -8.59
C LEU A 133 3.21 5.30 -9.51
N ILE A 134 2.65 6.49 -9.31
CA ILE A 134 2.99 7.68 -10.07
C ILE A 134 3.95 8.53 -9.24
N VAL A 135 5.18 8.69 -9.70
CA VAL A 135 6.19 9.51 -9.00
C VAL A 135 6.60 10.70 -9.86
N ARG A 136 6.48 11.90 -9.30
CA ARG A 136 7.02 13.13 -9.88
C ARG A 136 8.31 13.48 -9.16
N TYR A 137 9.36 13.73 -9.93
CA TYR A 137 10.67 14.07 -9.41
C TYR A 137 11.34 15.09 -10.32
N TRP A 138 12.36 15.77 -9.81
CA TRP A 138 13.29 16.54 -10.62
C TRP A 138 14.71 16.06 -10.35
N VAL A 139 15.62 16.36 -11.28
CA VAL A 139 17.04 16.06 -11.14
C VAL A 139 17.79 17.40 -11.24
N PRO A 140 18.69 17.72 -10.30
CA PRO A 140 19.50 18.92 -10.40
C PRO A 140 20.35 18.93 -11.67
N PRO A 141 20.59 20.10 -12.28
CA PRO A 141 21.60 20.22 -13.32
C PRO A 141 22.98 19.84 -12.75
N THR A 142 23.77 19.15 -13.56
CA THR A 142 25.15 18.73 -13.25
C THR A 142 26.13 19.89 -13.28
#